data_AF-B5IEV5-F1
#
_entry.id   AF-B5IEV5-F1
#
_cell.length_a   1.000
_cell.length_b   1.000
_cell.length_c   1.000
_cell.angle_alpha   90.00
_cell.angle_beta   90.00
_cell.angle_gamma   90.00
#
_symmetry.space_group_name_H-M   'P 1'
#
loop_
_entity.id
_entity.type
_entity.pdbx_description
1 polymer ?
#
loop_
_entity_poly.entity_id
_entity_poly.type
_entity_poly.pdbx_seq_one_letter_code
_entity_poly.pdbx_strand_id
1 'polypeptide(L)'
;MNDISFLTIPLPEDVEREIKMGNFAGATKIMRKLSKRDLPPEFKMRMEYEMERLKRMRKDFPWNRESAVKLLRESIVGFKEEELDKWISLGLIERIIMDGEERFYERFVENLFFLEPIISKRKVKRDELGDYSRGIIRRAIRRLNKGELHKYRVVAGIKLRVKRKGTYRVWLPIPKENFQIERVRILKAYPKKYEIADNHAAQRTIYFHSNSKEFQVEFEYVISEVRGGMEGNADLNENLKEKPPHVRFTPYIKSLAEGITRDAEDNYEKAKRIYNWITHNTNYTYVREYCTYNNISEFVATSLRGDCGMFALLFITLARAAGIPAKWQSGWYITPKFASPHDWAQVYVDGKWLPVDASFGNYRRNGEVRNVFYFGNMDAFRMIANDDFQVDFIPDKKYWRSDPVDNQRGEVENERRNLYFDEFESHLYVKEFKRI
;
A
#
# COMPACT_ATOMS: atom_id res chain seq x y z
N MET A 1 -9.91 6.18 -14.90
CA MET A 1 -10.78 5.04 -14.57
C MET A 1 -10.21 4.36 -13.35
N ASN A 2 -10.69 4.76 -12.18
CA ASN A 2 -10.27 4.18 -10.91
C ASN A 2 -11.29 3.25 -10.26
N ASP A 3 -12.56 3.33 -10.67
CA ASP A 3 -13.56 2.36 -10.24
C ASP A 3 -13.22 0.97 -10.80
N ILE A 4 -12.90 0.05 -9.88
CA ILE A 4 -12.58 -1.35 -10.13
C ILE A 4 -13.55 -2.29 -9.39
N SER A 5 -14.75 -1.81 -9.06
CA SER A 5 -15.81 -2.59 -8.41
C SER A 5 -16.22 -3.84 -9.21
N PHE A 6 -16.07 -3.83 -10.53
CA PHE A 6 -16.27 -4.98 -11.42
C PHE A 6 -15.40 -6.20 -11.06
N LEU A 7 -14.33 -6.04 -10.27
CA LEU A 7 -13.54 -7.16 -9.72
C LEU A 7 -14.33 -8.06 -8.76
N THR A 8 -15.51 -7.63 -8.32
CA THR A 8 -16.44 -8.47 -7.57
C THR A 8 -17.17 -9.50 -8.43
N ILE A 9 -17.24 -9.30 -9.75
CA ILE A 9 -17.91 -10.22 -10.68
C ILE A 9 -17.05 -11.48 -10.84
N PRO A 10 -17.53 -12.69 -10.51
CA PRO A 10 -16.71 -13.90 -10.59
C PRO A 10 -16.22 -14.18 -12.02
N LEU A 11 -15.08 -14.86 -12.11
CA LEU A 11 -14.59 -15.37 -13.40
C LEU A 11 -15.38 -16.61 -13.81
N PRO A 12 -15.52 -16.88 -15.12
CA PRO A 12 -15.91 -18.20 -15.60
C PRO A 12 -15.03 -19.30 -15.00
N GLU A 13 -15.63 -20.44 -14.68
CA GLU A 13 -14.95 -21.57 -14.03
C GLU A 13 -13.75 -22.08 -14.82
N ASP A 14 -13.85 -22.07 -16.15
CA ASP A 14 -12.75 -22.47 -17.04
C ASP A 14 -11.58 -21.49 -16.97
N VAL A 15 -11.83 -20.18 -17.00
CA VAL A 15 -10.82 -19.14 -16.80
C VAL A 15 -10.17 -19.27 -15.42
N GLU A 16 -10.98 -19.42 -14.37
CA GLU A 16 -10.48 -19.52 -13.00
C GLU A 16 -9.59 -20.76 -12.81
N ARG A 17 -10.00 -21.90 -13.36
CA ARG A 17 -9.22 -23.15 -13.34
C ARG A 17 -7.87 -22.97 -14.01
N GLU A 18 -7.82 -22.40 -15.22
CA GLU A 18 -6.56 -22.17 -15.92
C GLU A 18 -5.60 -21.28 -15.11
N ILE A 19 -6.13 -20.23 -14.46
CA ILE A 19 -5.32 -19.34 -13.60
C ILE A 19 -4.80 -20.08 -12.37
N LYS A 20 -5.66 -20.86 -11.68
CA LYS A 20 -5.26 -21.66 -10.51
C LYS A 20 -4.18 -22.69 -10.84
N MET A 21 -4.21 -23.26 -12.05
CA MET A 21 -3.19 -24.17 -12.57
C MET A 21 -1.92 -23.46 -13.07
N GLY A 22 -1.91 -22.14 -13.12
CA GLY A 22 -0.78 -21.36 -13.66
C GLY A 22 -0.73 -21.25 -15.19
N ASN A 23 -1.75 -21.75 -15.91
CA ASN A 23 -1.82 -21.67 -17.37
C ASN A 23 -2.39 -20.32 -17.83
N PHE A 24 -1.58 -19.26 -17.67
CA PHE A 24 -1.99 -17.90 -18.00
C PHE A 24 -2.23 -17.73 -19.50
N ALA A 25 -1.48 -18.45 -20.34
CA ALA A 25 -1.71 -18.47 -21.78
C ALA A 25 -3.09 -19.05 -22.14
N GLY A 26 -3.47 -20.18 -21.52
CA GLY A 26 -4.78 -20.82 -21.66
C GLY A 26 -5.92 -19.90 -21.22
N ALA A 27 -5.82 -19.35 -20.00
CA ALA A 27 -6.80 -18.39 -19.46
C ALA A 27 -7.01 -17.20 -20.41
N THR A 28 -5.93 -16.62 -20.93
CA THR A 28 -5.98 -15.50 -21.88
C THR A 28 -6.68 -15.88 -23.19
N LYS A 29 -6.46 -17.10 -23.69
CA LYS A 29 -7.12 -17.58 -24.91
C LYS A 29 -8.62 -17.73 -24.71
N ILE A 30 -9.05 -18.28 -23.57
CA ILE A 30 -10.47 -18.42 -23.21
C ILE A 30 -11.13 -17.05 -23.12
N MET A 31 -10.54 -16.12 -22.36
CA MET A 31 -11.07 -14.76 -22.20
C MET A 31 -11.19 -14.04 -23.55
N ARG A 32 -10.17 -14.10 -24.42
CA ARG A 32 -10.24 -13.51 -25.77
C ARG A 32 -11.36 -14.08 -26.63
N LYS A 33 -11.68 -15.38 -26.48
CA LYS A 33 -12.81 -16.01 -27.19
C LYS A 33 -14.14 -15.51 -26.62
N LEU A 34 -14.26 -15.41 -25.30
CA LEU A 34 -15.44 -14.90 -24.62
C LEU A 34 -15.71 -13.43 -24.96
N SER A 35 -14.68 -12.58 -24.99
CA SER A 35 -14.79 -11.15 -25.32
C SER A 35 -15.26 -10.86 -26.76
N LYS A 36 -15.36 -11.87 -27.64
CA LYS A 36 -15.97 -11.73 -28.98
C LYS A 36 -17.49 -11.89 -28.96
N ARG A 37 -18.05 -12.40 -27.86
CA ARG A 37 -19.50 -12.49 -27.66
C ARG A 37 -20.03 -11.14 -27.20
N ASP A 38 -21.34 -10.98 -27.30
CA ASP A 38 -22.03 -9.88 -26.63
C ASP A 38 -22.05 -10.15 -25.12
N LEU A 39 -21.25 -9.41 -24.36
CA LEU A 39 -21.10 -9.54 -22.92
C LEU A 39 -21.62 -8.26 -22.24
N PRO A 40 -22.24 -8.37 -21.06
CA PRO A 40 -22.56 -7.19 -20.26
C PRO A 40 -21.32 -6.30 -20.05
N PRO A 41 -21.46 -4.95 -20.07
CA PRO A 41 -20.33 -4.03 -20.05
C PRO A 41 -19.33 -4.26 -18.90
N GLU A 42 -19.82 -4.44 -17.66
CA GLU A 42 -18.95 -4.68 -16.50
C GLU A 42 -18.22 -6.02 -16.58
N PHE A 43 -18.86 -7.05 -17.15
CA PHE A 43 -18.23 -8.34 -17.34
C PHE A 43 -17.15 -8.28 -18.43
N LYS A 44 -17.36 -7.49 -19.48
CA LYS A 44 -16.33 -7.19 -20.47
C LYS A 44 -15.13 -6.49 -19.81
N MET A 45 -15.37 -5.46 -19.00
CA MET A 45 -14.31 -4.78 -18.23
C MET A 45 -13.55 -5.75 -17.32
N ARG A 46 -14.27 -6.64 -16.62
CA ARG A 46 -13.67 -7.71 -15.81
C ARG A 46 -12.73 -8.58 -16.63
N MET A 47 -13.13 -9.06 -17.81
CA MET A 47 -12.27 -9.88 -18.68
C MET A 47 -11.06 -9.12 -19.19
N GLU A 48 -11.23 -7.86 -19.59
CA GLU A 48 -10.13 -7.03 -20.09
C GLU A 48 -9.09 -6.74 -19.00
N TYR A 49 -9.56 -6.40 -17.79
CA TYR A 49 -8.70 -6.18 -16.64
C TYR A 49 -8.03 -7.49 -16.19
N GLU A 50 -8.73 -8.62 -16.21
CA GLU A 50 -8.19 -9.93 -15.85
C GLU A 50 -6.98 -10.29 -16.73
N MET A 51 -7.10 -10.11 -18.05
CA MET A 51 -5.98 -10.30 -18.97
C MET A 51 -4.80 -9.37 -18.65
N GLU A 52 -5.08 -8.14 -18.23
CA GLU A 52 -4.05 -7.20 -17.81
C GLU A 52 -3.40 -7.61 -16.49
N ARG A 53 -4.20 -8.11 -15.53
CA ARG A 53 -3.73 -8.63 -14.25
C ARG A 53 -2.74 -9.77 -14.45
N LEU A 54 -3.02 -10.72 -15.34
CA LEU A 54 -2.10 -11.82 -15.65
C LEU A 54 -0.77 -11.33 -16.23
N LYS A 55 -0.77 -10.26 -17.04
CA LYS A 55 0.48 -9.65 -17.52
C LYS A 55 1.27 -8.98 -16.42
N ARG A 56 0.59 -8.35 -15.45
CA ARG A 56 1.24 -7.70 -14.30
C ARG A 56 1.80 -8.73 -13.32
N MET A 57 1.04 -9.80 -13.05
CA MET A 57 1.52 -10.93 -12.24
C MET A 57 2.82 -11.54 -12.80
N ARG A 58 2.99 -11.63 -14.13
CA ARG A 58 4.27 -12.06 -14.74
C ARG A 58 5.46 -11.21 -14.31
N LYS A 59 5.25 -9.91 -14.08
CA LYS A 59 6.29 -8.97 -13.63
C LYS A 59 6.57 -9.11 -12.15
N ASP A 60 5.57 -9.42 -11.33
CA ASP A 60 5.74 -9.69 -9.89
C ASP A 60 6.53 -10.98 -9.63
N PHE A 61 6.54 -11.93 -10.57
CA PHE A 61 7.25 -13.22 -10.46
C PHE A 61 8.35 -13.39 -11.52
N PRO A 62 9.40 -12.54 -11.52
CA PRO A 62 10.39 -12.53 -12.60
C PRO A 62 11.40 -13.70 -12.50
N TRP A 63 11.62 -14.23 -11.30
CA TRP A 63 12.73 -15.15 -11.02
C TRP A 63 12.34 -16.59 -11.28
N ASN A 64 13.15 -17.32 -12.05
CA ASN A 64 13.10 -18.77 -12.07
C ASN A 64 13.90 -19.37 -10.90
N ARG A 65 13.87 -20.70 -10.76
CA ARG A 65 14.54 -21.40 -9.65
C ARG A 65 16.05 -21.14 -9.60
N GLU A 66 16.73 -21.18 -10.74
CA GLU A 66 18.18 -20.91 -10.82
C GLU A 66 18.51 -19.49 -10.32
N SER A 67 17.74 -18.49 -10.76
CA SER A 67 17.90 -17.10 -10.33
C SER A 67 17.58 -16.93 -8.84
N ALA A 68 16.56 -17.63 -8.34
CA ALA A 68 16.19 -17.59 -6.92
C ALA A 68 17.31 -18.16 -6.02
N VAL A 69 17.91 -19.29 -6.40
CA VAL A 69 19.08 -19.87 -5.72
C VAL A 69 20.25 -18.88 -5.70
N LYS A 70 20.52 -18.20 -6.83
CA LYS A 70 21.58 -17.19 -6.91
C LYS A 70 21.32 -16.02 -5.94
N LEU A 71 20.09 -15.48 -5.92
CA LEU A 71 19.72 -14.39 -5.02
C LEU A 71 19.87 -14.76 -3.54
N LEU A 72 19.53 -15.99 -3.16
CA LEU A 72 19.70 -16.48 -1.80
C LEU A 72 21.18 -16.66 -1.43
N ARG A 73 22.00 -17.20 -2.34
CA ARG A 73 23.47 -17.30 -2.16
C ARG A 73 24.11 -15.93 -1.91
N GLU A 74 23.68 -14.91 -2.64
CA GLU A 74 24.20 -13.55 -2.50
C GLU A 74 23.72 -12.85 -1.21
N SER A 75 22.61 -13.30 -0.63
CA SER A 75 21.95 -12.62 0.49
C SER A 75 22.15 -13.29 1.85
N ILE A 76 22.48 -14.60 1.87
CA ILE A 76 22.51 -15.42 3.08
C ILE A 76 23.85 -16.16 3.17
N VAL A 77 24.62 -15.88 4.23
CA VAL A 77 25.88 -16.57 4.54
C VAL A 77 25.60 -18.05 4.81
N GLY A 78 26.35 -18.92 4.12
CA GLY A 78 26.26 -20.37 4.27
C GLY A 78 24.95 -20.97 3.77
N PHE A 79 24.26 -20.33 2.82
CA PHE A 79 23.06 -20.87 2.20
C PHE A 79 23.32 -22.22 1.51
N LYS A 80 22.42 -23.18 1.74
CA LYS A 80 22.38 -24.47 1.04
C LYS A 80 21.10 -24.59 0.23
N GLU A 81 21.16 -25.21 -0.95
CA GLU A 81 20.01 -25.26 -1.86
C GLU A 81 18.80 -25.99 -1.25
N GLU A 82 19.01 -26.99 -0.39
CA GLU A 82 17.94 -27.74 0.28
C GLU A 82 17.14 -26.84 1.25
N GLU A 83 17.71 -25.72 1.70
CA GLU A 83 16.99 -24.74 2.52
C GLU A 83 15.88 -24.05 1.73
N LEU A 84 16.04 -23.86 0.43
CA LEU A 84 15.01 -23.26 -0.42
C LEU A 84 13.74 -24.13 -0.40
N ASP A 85 13.86 -25.44 -0.62
CA ASP A 85 12.71 -26.35 -0.62
C ASP A 85 12.05 -26.45 0.76
N LYS A 86 12.85 -26.40 1.82
CA LYS A 86 12.34 -26.31 3.19
C LYS A 86 11.55 -25.02 3.41
N TRP A 87 12.06 -23.86 2.99
CA TRP A 87 11.35 -22.59 3.17
C TRP A 87 10.10 -22.49 2.31
N ILE A 88 10.10 -23.12 1.12
CA ILE A 88 8.91 -23.28 0.30
C ILE A 88 7.85 -24.12 1.02
N SER A 89 8.21 -25.28 1.58
CA SER A 89 7.24 -26.16 2.25
C SER A 89 6.67 -25.56 3.54
N LEU A 90 7.44 -24.68 4.20
CA LEU A 90 6.99 -23.89 5.34
C LEU A 90 6.16 -22.65 4.96
N GLY A 91 5.97 -22.37 3.67
CA GLY A 91 5.20 -21.20 3.21
C GLY A 91 5.87 -19.84 3.43
N LEU A 92 7.19 -19.84 3.61
CA LEU A 92 8.03 -18.64 3.81
C LEU A 92 8.46 -18.00 2.48
N ILE A 93 8.41 -18.77 1.39
CA ILE A 93 8.80 -18.33 0.05
C ILE A 93 7.56 -18.35 -0.85
N GLU A 94 7.18 -17.17 -1.34
CA GLU A 94 6.06 -17.05 -2.28
C GLU A 94 6.52 -17.39 -3.70
N ARG A 95 5.80 -18.33 -4.33
CA ARG A 95 6.03 -18.80 -5.69
C ARG A 95 4.72 -19.16 -6.39
N ILE A 96 4.77 -19.22 -7.71
CA ILE A 96 3.71 -19.76 -8.55
C ILE A 96 4.30 -20.71 -9.59
N ILE A 97 3.45 -21.59 -10.13
CA ILE A 97 3.73 -22.20 -11.44
C ILE A 97 3.12 -21.27 -12.47
N MET A 98 3.88 -20.93 -13.51
CA MET A 98 3.45 -20.04 -14.58
C MET A 98 3.84 -20.63 -15.93
N ASP A 99 2.83 -21.06 -16.68
CA ASP A 99 2.95 -21.76 -17.97
C ASP A 99 3.96 -22.93 -17.94
N GLY A 100 3.93 -23.72 -16.85
CA GLY A 100 4.78 -24.90 -16.67
C GLY A 100 6.13 -24.64 -15.99
N GLU A 101 6.47 -23.39 -15.66
CA GLU A 101 7.73 -23.05 -14.99
C GLU A 101 7.49 -22.54 -13.56
N GLU A 102 8.35 -22.95 -12.63
CA GLU A 102 8.36 -22.40 -11.26
C GLU A 102 8.95 -20.98 -11.24
N ARG A 103 8.17 -20.05 -10.68
CA ARG A 103 8.50 -18.62 -10.65
C ARG A 103 8.33 -18.03 -9.25
N PHE A 104 9.28 -17.20 -8.82
CA PHE A 104 9.37 -16.66 -7.46
C PHE A 104 9.06 -15.17 -7.42
N TYR A 105 8.36 -14.74 -6.38
CA TYR A 105 7.98 -13.34 -6.18
C TYR A 105 9.23 -12.45 -6.07
N GLU A 106 9.21 -11.25 -6.62
CA GLU A 106 10.42 -10.44 -6.79
C GLU A 106 11.16 -10.11 -5.47
N ARG A 107 10.42 -9.92 -4.36
CA ARG A 107 10.94 -9.56 -3.02
C ARG A 107 10.97 -10.75 -2.04
N PHE A 108 11.00 -11.98 -2.56
CA PHE A 108 10.87 -13.18 -1.72
C PHE A 108 11.99 -13.32 -0.68
N VAL A 109 13.21 -12.84 -0.98
CA VAL A 109 14.35 -12.87 -0.05
C VAL A 109 14.13 -11.93 1.14
N GLU A 110 13.65 -10.71 0.90
CA GLU A 110 13.31 -9.78 1.97
C GLU A 110 12.16 -10.30 2.83
N ASN A 111 11.15 -10.91 2.19
CA ASN A 111 10.04 -11.53 2.90
C ASN A 111 10.50 -12.69 3.80
N LEU A 112 11.45 -13.51 3.34
CA LEU A 112 12.02 -14.56 4.17
C LEU A 112 12.62 -14.00 5.46
N PHE A 113 13.34 -12.87 5.41
CA PHE A 113 13.88 -12.23 6.61
C PHE A 113 12.81 -11.69 7.56
N PHE A 114 11.66 -11.26 7.03
CA PHE A 114 10.53 -10.82 7.87
C PHE A 114 9.80 -11.99 8.52
N LEU A 115 9.58 -13.06 7.76
CA LEU A 115 8.81 -14.23 8.20
C LEU A 115 9.63 -15.15 9.13
N GLU A 116 10.95 -15.20 8.94
CA GLU A 116 11.87 -15.98 9.76
C GLU A 116 13.04 -15.11 10.26
N PRO A 117 12.84 -14.30 11.32
CA PRO A 117 13.83 -13.35 11.80
C PRO A 117 15.16 -13.98 12.22
N ILE A 118 15.19 -15.26 12.58
CA ILE A 118 16.43 -15.96 12.95
C ILE A 118 17.41 -16.00 11.78
N ILE A 119 16.91 -16.12 10.54
CA ILE A 119 17.74 -16.12 9.32
C ILE A 119 18.42 -14.76 9.12
N SER A 120 17.86 -13.66 9.65
CA SER A 120 18.50 -12.33 9.55
C SER A 120 19.90 -12.27 10.18
N LYS A 121 20.26 -13.21 11.08
CA LYS A 121 21.63 -13.34 11.62
C LYS A 121 22.65 -13.77 10.57
N ARG A 122 22.21 -14.40 9.48
CA ARG A 122 23.02 -14.83 8.34
C ARG A 122 23.00 -13.83 7.18
N LYS A 123 22.33 -12.69 7.33
CA LYS A 123 22.20 -11.70 6.26
C LYS A 123 23.57 -11.12 5.91
N VAL A 124 23.92 -11.14 4.61
CA VAL A 124 25.23 -10.64 4.13
C VAL A 124 25.36 -9.13 4.32
N LYS A 125 24.29 -8.36 4.11
CA LYS A 125 24.30 -6.89 4.23
C LYS A 125 23.47 -6.42 5.42
N ARG A 126 24.04 -5.52 6.23
CA ARG A 126 23.35 -4.87 7.33
C ARG A 126 22.31 -3.87 6.82
N ASP A 127 21.18 -3.78 7.53
CA ASP A 127 20.10 -2.82 7.28
C ASP A 127 20.30 -1.53 8.11
N GLU A 128 21.24 -0.68 7.70
CA GLU A 128 21.59 0.55 8.41
C GLU A 128 20.46 1.58 8.43
N LEU A 129 19.71 1.69 7.33
CA LEU A 129 18.55 2.60 7.24
C LEU A 129 17.43 2.16 8.17
N GLY A 130 17.14 0.85 8.25
CA GLY A 130 16.20 0.31 9.21
C GLY A 130 16.65 0.47 10.65
N ASP A 131 17.95 0.29 10.96
CA ASP A 131 18.50 0.56 12.30
C ASP A 131 18.33 2.04 12.70
N TYR A 132 18.64 2.96 11.78
CA TYR A 132 18.44 4.40 11.98
C TYR A 132 16.95 4.73 12.23
N SER A 133 16.07 4.24 11.36
CA SER A 133 14.61 4.40 11.45
C SER A 133 14.09 3.91 12.81
N ARG A 134 14.51 2.71 13.23
CA ARG A 134 14.13 2.15 14.54
C ARG A 134 14.54 3.06 15.69
N GLY A 135 15.74 3.62 15.63
CA GLY A 135 16.27 4.53 16.63
C GLY A 135 15.50 5.85 16.75
N ILE A 136 15.19 6.52 15.62
CA ILE A 136 14.47 7.80 15.63
C ILE A 136 13.03 7.64 16.13
N ILE A 137 12.34 6.57 15.70
CA ILE A 137 10.97 6.27 16.14
C ILE A 137 10.95 6.01 17.64
N ARG A 138 11.87 5.19 18.15
CA ARG A 138 11.97 4.89 19.58
C ARG A 138 12.15 6.16 20.42
N ARG A 139 12.97 7.12 19.95
CA ARG A 139 13.16 8.41 20.63
C ARG A 139 11.90 9.28 20.57
N ALA A 140 11.24 9.34 19.42
CA ALA A 140 9.99 10.09 19.25
C ALA A 140 8.88 9.55 20.17
N ILE A 141 8.65 8.23 20.18
CA ILE A 141 7.65 7.59 21.06
C ILE A 141 7.95 7.86 22.53
N ARG A 142 9.21 7.68 22.97
CA ARG A 142 9.60 7.94 24.36
C ARG A 142 9.28 9.37 24.77
N ARG A 143 9.55 10.33 23.90
CA ARG A 143 9.27 11.74 24.12
C ARG A 143 7.76 12.01 24.17
N LEU A 144 7.02 11.54 23.16
CA LEU A 144 5.57 11.76 23.07
C LEU A 144 4.81 11.14 24.25
N ASN A 145 5.25 10.00 24.76
CA ASN A 145 4.69 9.39 25.97
C ASN A 145 4.89 10.24 27.23
N LYS A 146 5.88 11.14 27.25
CA LYS A 146 6.06 12.15 28.31
C LYS A 146 5.24 13.42 28.09
N GLY A 147 4.48 13.51 27.00
CA GLY A 147 3.67 14.69 26.65
C GLY A 147 4.43 15.78 25.91
N GLU A 148 5.64 15.52 25.44
CA GLU A 148 6.45 16.48 24.68
C GLU A 148 6.15 16.37 23.17
N LEU A 149 5.25 17.21 22.66
CA LEU A 149 4.94 17.29 21.22
C LEU A 149 5.93 18.20 20.50
N HIS A 150 6.27 17.84 19.26
CA HIS A 150 7.07 18.68 18.37
C HIS A 150 6.39 18.96 17.05
N LYS A 151 6.84 20.03 16.41
CA LYS A 151 6.59 20.34 15.01
C LYS A 151 7.88 20.30 14.21
N TYR A 152 7.76 19.97 12.93
CA TYR A 152 8.90 19.86 12.03
C TYR A 152 8.60 20.56 10.71
N ARG A 153 9.57 21.33 10.21
CA ARG A 153 9.62 21.78 8.83
C ARG A 153 10.34 20.73 8.00
N VAL A 154 9.69 20.29 6.92
CA VAL A 154 10.22 19.26 6.02
C VAL A 154 10.29 19.82 4.61
N VAL A 155 11.43 19.63 3.96
CA VAL A 155 11.62 19.87 2.53
C VAL A 155 11.96 18.54 1.86
N ALA A 156 11.13 18.12 0.93
CA ALA A 156 11.23 16.82 0.28
C ALA A 156 10.69 16.88 -1.15
N GLY A 157 10.85 15.80 -1.91
CA GLY A 157 10.32 15.76 -3.25
C GLY A 157 10.36 14.39 -3.89
N ILE A 158 9.83 14.33 -5.11
CA ILE A 158 9.83 13.15 -5.97
C ILE A 158 10.33 13.54 -7.35
N LYS A 159 11.19 12.71 -7.91
CA LYS A 159 11.62 12.74 -9.31
C LYS A 159 11.10 11.51 -10.01
N LEU A 160 10.57 11.67 -11.21
CA LEU A 160 10.09 10.59 -12.06
C LEU A 160 10.76 10.68 -13.43
N ARG A 161 11.27 9.55 -13.93
CA ARG A 161 11.88 9.44 -15.26
C ARG A 161 11.25 8.33 -16.07
N VAL A 162 10.68 8.66 -17.21
CA VAL A 162 10.14 7.65 -18.16
C VAL A 162 11.26 7.07 -19.02
N LYS A 163 11.19 5.76 -19.31
CA LYS A 163 12.27 5.07 -20.06
C LYS A 163 12.31 5.46 -21.54
N ARG A 164 11.15 5.75 -22.14
CA ARG A 164 11.00 6.06 -23.58
C ARG A 164 10.65 7.55 -23.80
N LYS A 165 10.92 8.06 -25.00
CA LYS A 165 10.45 9.39 -25.42
C LYS A 165 8.97 9.29 -25.81
N GLY A 166 8.22 10.35 -25.55
CA GLY A 166 6.79 10.45 -25.88
C GLY A 166 6.16 11.64 -25.17
N THR A 167 4.89 11.90 -25.45
CA THR A 167 4.07 12.86 -24.71
C THR A 167 3.34 12.13 -23.61
N TYR A 168 3.47 12.61 -22.38
CA TYR A 168 2.96 11.97 -21.18
C TYR A 168 2.12 12.92 -20.35
N ARG A 169 1.09 12.34 -19.73
CA ARG A 169 0.35 12.87 -18.60
C ARG A 169 0.91 12.22 -17.34
N VAL A 170 1.32 13.02 -16.35
CA VAL A 170 2.01 12.55 -15.14
C VAL A 170 1.37 13.17 -13.91
N TRP A 171 1.09 12.36 -12.89
CA TRP A 171 0.56 12.79 -11.60
C TRP A 171 1.55 12.39 -10.51
N LEU A 172 2.17 13.37 -9.85
CA LEU A 172 3.04 13.12 -8.71
C LEU A 172 2.32 13.50 -7.40
N PRO A 173 2.43 12.69 -6.34
CA PRO A 173 1.82 13.03 -5.06
C PRO A 173 2.49 14.24 -4.43
N ILE A 174 1.69 15.11 -3.83
CA ILE A 174 2.16 16.28 -3.07
C ILE A 174 1.45 16.32 -1.71
N PRO A 175 2.07 16.93 -0.68
CA PRO A 175 1.47 16.98 0.64
C PRO A 175 0.16 17.75 0.61
N LYS A 176 -0.82 17.22 1.31
CA LYS A 176 -2.13 17.81 1.54
C LYS A 176 -2.14 18.48 2.91
N GLU A 177 -2.68 19.70 2.97
CA GLU A 177 -2.92 20.37 4.23
C GLU A 177 -4.11 19.74 4.94
N ASN A 178 -3.91 19.40 6.20
CA ASN A 178 -4.91 18.79 7.08
C ASN A 178 -4.56 19.13 8.54
N PHE A 179 -5.11 18.38 9.49
CA PHE A 179 -4.82 18.59 10.92
C PHE A 179 -3.33 18.40 11.31
N GLN A 180 -2.60 17.58 10.56
CA GLN A 180 -1.20 17.23 10.84
C GLN A 180 -0.25 18.10 10.04
N ILE A 181 -0.60 18.39 8.77
CA ILE A 181 0.24 19.10 7.82
C ILE A 181 -0.32 20.50 7.53
N GLU A 182 0.51 21.51 7.68
CA GLU A 182 0.19 22.92 7.39
C GLU A 182 1.31 23.58 6.56
N ARG A 183 1.01 24.74 5.96
CA ARG A 183 1.96 25.59 5.23
C ARG A 183 2.63 24.89 4.06
N VAL A 184 1.85 24.15 3.27
CA VAL A 184 2.36 23.45 2.09
C VAL A 184 2.75 24.46 1.01
N ARG A 185 3.98 24.34 0.48
CA ARG A 185 4.49 25.19 -0.60
C ARG A 185 5.23 24.35 -1.64
N ILE A 186 4.93 24.56 -2.92
CA ILE A 186 5.74 24.00 -4.00
C ILE A 186 6.96 24.89 -4.21
N LEU A 187 8.16 24.33 -4.00
CA LEU A 187 9.43 25.05 -4.14
C LEU A 187 10.00 24.92 -5.55
N LYS A 188 9.81 23.74 -6.16
CA LYS A 188 10.33 23.43 -7.49
C LYS A 188 9.39 22.48 -8.20
N ALA A 189 9.16 22.70 -9.48
CA ALA A 189 8.48 21.74 -10.35
C ALA A 189 9.10 21.74 -11.74
N TYR A 190 9.13 20.57 -12.37
CA TYR A 190 9.56 20.42 -13.76
C TYR A 190 8.71 19.32 -14.41
N PRO A 191 8.22 19.52 -15.64
CA PRO A 191 8.25 20.76 -16.44
C PRO A 191 7.58 21.97 -15.77
N LYS A 192 7.87 23.21 -16.23
CA LYS A 192 7.37 24.44 -15.60
C LYS A 192 5.85 24.65 -15.73
N LYS A 193 5.21 24.00 -16.72
CA LYS A 193 3.76 24.02 -16.90
C LYS A 193 3.16 22.82 -16.18
N TYR A 194 2.32 23.08 -15.20
CA TYR A 194 1.65 22.07 -14.39
C TYR A 194 0.34 22.61 -13.83
N GLU A 195 -0.50 21.70 -13.35
CA GLU A 195 -1.73 22.00 -12.61
C GLU A 195 -1.64 21.32 -11.23
N ILE A 196 -2.19 21.94 -10.19
CA ILE A 196 -2.20 21.39 -8.84
C ILE A 196 -3.65 21.08 -8.49
N ALA A 197 -3.91 19.84 -8.08
CA ALA A 197 -5.20 19.46 -7.54
C ALA A 197 -5.49 20.27 -6.26
N ASP A 198 -6.73 20.73 -6.13
CA ASP A 198 -7.19 21.47 -4.96
C ASP A 198 -6.93 20.69 -3.67
N ASN A 199 -6.74 21.39 -2.55
CA ASN A 199 -6.48 20.73 -1.27
C ASN A 199 -7.63 19.81 -0.84
N HIS A 200 -8.87 20.07 -1.25
CA HIS A 200 -10.02 19.20 -0.98
C HIS A 200 -10.02 17.90 -1.78
N ALA A 201 -9.17 17.77 -2.82
CA ALA A 201 -9.03 16.50 -3.54
C ALA A 201 -8.63 15.37 -2.58
N ALA A 202 -9.28 14.22 -2.71
CA ALA A 202 -9.02 13.08 -1.84
C ALA A 202 -7.65 12.42 -2.12
N GLN A 203 -7.11 12.56 -3.33
CA GLN A 203 -5.72 12.26 -3.68
C GLN A 203 -5.07 13.50 -4.29
N ARG A 204 -4.17 14.16 -3.54
CA ARG A 204 -3.61 15.45 -3.94
C ARG A 204 -2.37 15.27 -4.81
N THR A 205 -2.47 15.74 -6.05
CA THR A 205 -1.41 15.57 -7.06
C THR A 205 -1.02 16.88 -7.72
N ILE A 206 0.24 16.97 -8.13
CA ILE A 206 0.66 17.89 -9.20
C ILE A 206 0.64 17.14 -10.53
N TYR A 207 -0.01 17.74 -11.52
CA TYR A 207 -0.23 17.18 -12.85
C TYR A 207 0.64 17.87 -13.90
N PHE A 208 1.27 17.07 -14.76
CA PHE A 208 2.04 17.54 -15.91
C PHE A 208 1.51 16.92 -17.20
N HIS A 209 1.50 17.70 -18.27
CA HIS A 209 1.32 17.22 -19.64
C HIS A 209 2.48 17.71 -20.50
N SER A 210 3.39 16.82 -20.88
CA SER A 210 4.65 17.21 -21.53
C SER A 210 5.31 16.08 -22.32
N ASN A 211 6.19 16.45 -23.26
CA ASN A 211 7.09 15.55 -23.98
C ASN A 211 8.43 15.30 -23.26
N SER A 212 8.60 15.85 -22.05
CA SER A 212 9.78 15.61 -21.21
C SER A 212 9.92 14.13 -20.85
N LYS A 213 11.16 13.68 -20.69
CA LYS A 213 11.46 12.38 -20.06
C LYS A 213 11.53 12.45 -18.54
N GLU A 214 11.63 13.65 -17.98
CA GLU A 214 11.86 13.88 -16.56
C GLU A 214 10.78 14.79 -15.99
N PHE A 215 10.31 14.42 -14.80
CA PHE A 215 9.29 15.12 -14.04
C PHE A 215 9.78 15.23 -12.60
N GLN A 216 9.53 16.37 -11.95
CA GLN A 216 9.89 16.52 -10.54
C GLN A 216 8.96 17.50 -9.84
N VAL A 217 8.80 17.28 -8.54
CA VAL A 217 8.27 18.28 -7.61
C VAL A 217 9.06 18.24 -6.30
N GLU A 218 9.45 19.42 -5.82
CA GLU A 218 10.01 19.66 -4.49
C GLU A 218 9.04 20.56 -3.74
N PHE A 219 8.75 20.21 -2.50
CA PHE A 219 7.80 20.93 -1.66
C PHE A 219 8.33 21.07 -0.23
N GLU A 220 7.80 22.08 0.45
CA GLU A 220 7.95 22.33 1.87
C GLU A 220 6.60 22.15 2.56
N TYR A 221 6.62 21.63 3.78
CA TYR A 221 5.46 21.61 4.67
C TYR A 221 5.91 21.60 6.14
N VAL A 222 4.99 21.96 7.03
CA VAL A 222 5.14 21.79 8.48
C VAL A 222 4.24 20.65 8.93
N ILE A 223 4.80 19.70 9.68
CA ILE A 223 4.04 18.59 10.27
C ILE A 223 4.09 18.63 11.81
N SER A 224 2.96 18.37 12.44
CA SER A 224 2.79 18.27 13.89
C SER A 224 2.66 16.81 14.33
N GLU A 225 3.24 16.46 15.48
CA GLU A 225 2.96 15.17 16.10
C GLU A 225 1.55 15.14 16.72
N VAL A 226 0.97 13.94 16.86
CA VAL A 226 -0.40 13.77 17.35
C VAL A 226 -0.48 12.79 18.49
N ARG A 227 -1.23 13.17 19.53
CA ARG A 227 -1.50 12.37 20.71
C ARG A 227 -3.00 12.39 21.02
N GLY A 228 -3.63 11.22 21.06
CA GLY A 228 -5.06 11.09 21.37
C GLY A 228 -6.00 11.55 20.24
N GLY A 229 -5.56 11.41 18.98
CA GLY A 229 -6.30 11.82 17.78
C GLY A 229 -6.58 13.31 17.72
N MET A 230 -7.56 13.68 16.88
CA MET A 230 -8.09 15.05 16.90
C MET A 230 -9.58 15.11 16.60
N GLU A 231 -10.19 16.18 17.10
CA GLU A 231 -11.63 16.40 17.06
C GLU A 231 -12.12 16.54 15.62
N GLY A 232 -13.35 16.08 15.39
CA GLY A 232 -14.00 16.25 14.11
C GLY A 232 -15.33 15.53 14.03
N ASN A 233 -15.86 15.48 12.82
CA ASN A 233 -17.08 14.77 12.50
C ASN A 233 -16.76 13.64 11.50
N ALA A 234 -17.49 12.54 11.60
CA ALA A 234 -17.47 11.49 10.61
C ALA A 234 -18.61 11.67 9.61
N ASP A 235 -18.30 11.47 8.33
CA ASP A 235 -19.34 11.25 7.33
C ASP A 235 -19.75 9.79 7.41
N LEU A 236 -20.85 9.52 8.12
CA LEU A 236 -21.31 8.15 8.33
C LEU A 236 -21.70 7.45 7.02
N ASN A 237 -22.12 8.18 5.99
CA ASN A 237 -22.47 7.59 4.70
C ASN A 237 -21.22 7.07 3.98
N GLU A 238 -20.12 7.80 4.04
CA GLU A 238 -18.87 7.42 3.38
C GLU A 238 -17.99 6.49 4.24
N ASN A 239 -18.00 6.69 5.56
CA ASN A 239 -17.05 6.06 6.46
C ASN A 239 -17.56 4.75 7.08
N LEU A 240 -18.81 4.36 6.85
CA LEU A 240 -19.36 3.05 7.23
C LEU A 240 -19.63 2.11 6.06
N LYS A 241 -19.74 2.62 4.82
CA LYS A 241 -20.11 1.78 3.67
C LYS A 241 -18.98 0.88 3.17
N GLU A 242 -19.36 -0.18 2.46
CA GLU A 242 -18.45 -0.95 1.62
C GLU A 242 -17.84 -0.06 0.52
N LYS A 243 -16.61 -0.37 0.12
CA LYS A 243 -15.95 0.22 -1.05
C LYS A 243 -15.31 -0.91 -1.86
N PRO A 244 -16.08 -1.55 -2.75
CA PRO A 244 -15.59 -2.69 -3.49
C PRO A 244 -14.40 -2.35 -4.40
N PRO A 245 -13.50 -3.32 -4.62
CA PRO A 245 -13.58 -4.70 -4.15
C PRO A 245 -12.79 -4.94 -2.86
N HIS A 246 -12.11 -3.92 -2.32
CA HIS A 246 -11.15 -4.08 -1.22
C HIS A 246 -11.75 -3.90 0.17
N VAL A 247 -12.84 -3.15 0.31
CA VAL A 247 -13.64 -3.09 1.55
C VAL A 247 -14.99 -3.75 1.28
N ARG A 248 -15.12 -5.01 1.69
CA ARG A 248 -16.33 -5.81 1.51
C ARG A 248 -16.70 -6.60 2.76
N PHE A 249 -17.98 -6.63 3.10
CA PHE A 249 -18.54 -7.32 4.25
C PHE A 249 -19.02 -8.72 3.84
N THR A 250 -18.08 -9.53 3.35
CA THR A 250 -18.35 -10.94 3.07
C THR A 250 -18.78 -11.67 4.35
N PRO A 251 -19.48 -12.82 4.26
CA PRO A 251 -19.89 -13.57 5.44
C PRO A 251 -18.73 -13.86 6.40
N TYR A 252 -17.55 -14.17 5.86
CA TYR A 252 -16.34 -14.37 6.66
C TYR A 252 -15.89 -13.11 7.39
N ILE A 253 -15.81 -11.97 6.69
CA ILE A 253 -15.43 -10.68 7.29
C ILE A 253 -16.40 -10.27 8.41
N LYS A 254 -17.72 -10.42 8.20
CA LYS A 254 -18.73 -10.12 9.23
C LYS A 254 -18.54 -11.00 10.46
N SER A 255 -18.43 -12.31 10.27
CA SER A 255 -18.21 -13.26 11.36
C SER A 255 -16.90 -13.01 12.12
N LEU A 256 -15.83 -12.65 11.41
CA LEU A 256 -14.55 -12.27 12.01
C LEU A 256 -14.67 -10.98 12.85
N ALA A 257 -15.31 -9.94 12.31
CA ALA A 257 -15.54 -8.69 13.02
C ALA A 257 -16.38 -8.90 14.29
N GLU A 258 -17.49 -9.63 14.18
CA GLU A 258 -18.36 -9.98 15.32
C GLU A 258 -17.60 -10.80 16.38
N GLY A 259 -16.77 -11.76 15.96
CA GLY A 259 -15.96 -12.56 16.86
C GLY A 259 -14.92 -11.75 17.63
N ILE A 260 -14.21 -10.84 16.96
CA ILE A 260 -13.19 -9.99 17.58
C ILE A 260 -13.81 -8.96 18.54
N THR A 261 -14.97 -8.41 18.17
CA THR A 261 -15.61 -7.30 18.88
C THR A 261 -16.66 -7.74 19.91
N ARG A 262 -16.86 -9.04 20.08
CA ARG A 262 -17.78 -9.61 21.07
C ARG A 262 -17.46 -9.11 22.47
N ASP A 263 -18.48 -8.73 23.24
CA ASP A 263 -18.35 -8.25 24.63
C ASP A 263 -17.50 -6.98 24.80
N ALA A 264 -17.29 -6.20 23.73
CA ALA A 264 -16.71 -4.87 23.85
C ALA A 264 -17.77 -3.86 24.33
N GLU A 265 -17.41 -3.02 25.30
CA GLU A 265 -18.30 -2.08 25.97
C GLU A 265 -18.67 -0.89 25.08
N ASP A 266 -17.73 -0.42 24.26
CA ASP A 266 -17.89 0.75 23.40
C ASP A 266 -17.14 0.64 22.06
N ASN A 267 -17.28 1.65 21.20
CA ASN A 267 -16.64 1.67 19.89
C ASN A 267 -15.11 1.84 19.96
N TYR A 268 -14.58 2.49 21.00
CA TYR A 268 -13.14 2.59 21.21
C TYR A 268 -12.54 1.21 21.49
N GLU A 269 -13.16 0.44 22.38
CA GLU A 269 -12.74 -0.91 22.72
C GLU A 269 -12.84 -1.84 21.51
N LYS A 270 -13.95 -1.80 20.75
CA LYS A 270 -14.08 -2.58 19.51
C LYS A 270 -12.95 -2.28 18.53
N ALA A 271 -12.68 -1.00 18.27
CA ALA A 271 -11.60 -0.58 17.36
C ALA A 271 -10.22 -1.05 17.87
N LYS A 272 -9.97 -0.96 19.18
CA LYS A 272 -8.71 -1.40 19.80
C LYS A 272 -8.54 -2.92 19.70
N ARG A 273 -9.62 -3.70 19.92
CA ARG A 273 -9.61 -5.16 19.77
C ARG A 273 -9.33 -5.57 18.32
N ILE A 274 -9.94 -4.90 17.34
CA ILE A 274 -9.64 -5.11 15.91
C ILE A 274 -8.17 -4.81 15.61
N TYR A 275 -7.67 -3.65 16.02
CA TYR A 275 -6.26 -3.29 15.85
C TYR A 275 -5.33 -4.33 16.46
N ASN A 276 -5.56 -4.72 17.72
CA ASN A 276 -4.76 -5.72 18.41
C ASN A 276 -4.81 -7.07 17.72
N TRP A 277 -5.99 -7.52 17.28
CA TRP A 277 -6.10 -8.77 16.53
C TRP A 277 -5.22 -8.74 15.28
N ILE A 278 -5.25 -7.66 14.49
CA ILE A 278 -4.40 -7.53 13.29
C ILE A 278 -2.92 -7.58 13.68
N THR A 279 -2.50 -6.77 14.65
CA THR A 279 -1.07 -6.63 15.00
C THR A 279 -0.45 -7.87 15.65
N HIS A 280 -1.26 -8.74 16.25
CA HIS A 280 -0.81 -9.97 16.90
C HIS A 280 -0.91 -11.21 15.99
N ASN A 281 -1.81 -11.18 15.00
CA ASN A 281 -2.10 -12.34 14.15
C ASN A 281 -1.51 -12.24 12.74
N THR A 282 -1.07 -11.06 12.29
CA THR A 282 -0.55 -10.88 10.93
C THR A 282 0.97 -10.68 10.88
N ASN A 283 1.62 -11.18 9.82
CA ASN A 283 3.04 -10.97 9.56
C ASN A 283 3.24 -9.95 8.44
N TYR A 284 4.16 -9.00 8.66
CA TYR A 284 4.51 -8.02 7.63
C TYR A 284 5.31 -8.67 6.50
N THR A 285 4.91 -8.44 5.25
CA THR A 285 5.62 -8.85 4.04
C THR A 285 5.53 -7.75 3.00
N TYR A 286 6.53 -7.61 2.14
CA TYR A 286 6.30 -7.00 0.83
C TYR A 286 5.32 -7.85 0.03
N VAL A 287 4.55 -7.21 -0.82
CA VAL A 287 3.46 -7.84 -1.55
C VAL A 287 3.53 -7.43 -3.01
N ARG A 288 2.95 -8.28 -3.88
CA ARG A 288 2.71 -7.95 -5.29
C ARG A 288 2.00 -6.60 -5.43
N GLU A 289 2.10 -6.00 -6.60
CA GLU A 289 1.36 -4.77 -6.87
C GLU A 289 -0.15 -4.95 -6.62
N TYR A 290 -0.79 -3.97 -5.97
CA TYR A 290 -2.17 -4.09 -5.45
C TYR A 290 -3.20 -4.40 -6.52
N CYS A 291 -2.94 -3.98 -7.77
CA CYS A 291 -3.74 -4.31 -8.93
C CYS A 291 -3.90 -5.82 -9.18
N THR A 292 -3.08 -6.67 -8.57
CA THR A 292 -3.13 -8.13 -8.70
C THR A 292 -4.07 -8.82 -7.72
N TYR A 293 -4.65 -8.10 -6.77
CA TYR A 293 -5.56 -8.65 -5.77
C TYR A 293 -7.02 -8.36 -6.11
N ASN A 294 -7.87 -9.37 -6.05
CA ASN A 294 -9.30 -9.20 -6.23
C ASN A 294 -9.94 -8.55 -5.00
N ASN A 295 -9.54 -8.97 -3.79
CA ASN A 295 -10.00 -8.39 -2.53
C ASN A 295 -8.84 -8.41 -1.51
N ILE A 296 -8.31 -7.23 -1.18
CA ILE A 296 -7.14 -7.10 -0.32
C ILE A 296 -7.48 -7.44 1.13
N SER A 297 -8.60 -6.92 1.68
CA SER A 297 -8.94 -7.16 3.09
C SER A 297 -9.15 -8.66 3.36
N GLU A 298 -9.89 -9.35 2.49
CA GLU A 298 -10.11 -10.80 2.63
C GLU A 298 -8.82 -11.61 2.41
N PHE A 299 -7.95 -11.18 1.50
CA PHE A 299 -6.63 -11.80 1.32
C PHE A 299 -5.82 -11.75 2.62
N VAL A 300 -5.74 -10.59 3.30
CA VAL A 300 -5.00 -10.47 4.57
C VAL A 300 -5.66 -11.29 5.67
N ALA A 301 -7.00 -11.24 5.76
CA ALA A 301 -7.74 -11.97 6.80
C ALA A 301 -7.53 -13.49 6.71
N THR A 302 -7.38 -14.03 5.50
CA THR A 302 -7.19 -15.47 5.26
C THR A 302 -5.73 -15.90 5.19
N SER A 303 -4.82 -15.07 4.67
CA SER A 303 -3.39 -15.39 4.53
C SER A 303 -2.54 -14.99 5.74
N LEU A 304 -3.09 -14.13 6.61
CA LEU A 304 -2.43 -13.55 7.79
C LEU A 304 -1.09 -12.88 7.48
N ARG A 305 -0.95 -12.33 6.26
CA ARG A 305 0.22 -11.57 5.82
C ARG A 305 -0.18 -10.39 4.94
N GLY A 306 0.67 -9.38 4.88
CA GLY A 306 0.44 -8.17 4.10
C GLY A 306 1.43 -7.07 4.44
N ASP A 307 1.30 -5.93 3.77
CA ASP A 307 2.07 -4.70 4.05
C ASP A 307 1.19 -3.63 4.73
N CYS A 308 1.67 -2.38 4.76
CA CYS A 308 0.98 -1.26 5.40
C CYS A 308 -0.43 -1.01 4.89
N GLY A 309 -0.60 -0.89 3.57
CA GLY A 309 -1.90 -0.58 2.99
C GLY A 309 -2.87 -1.74 3.10
N MET A 310 -2.37 -2.97 2.99
CA MET A 310 -3.17 -4.17 3.22
C MET A 310 -3.70 -4.25 4.67
N PHE A 311 -2.87 -3.94 5.67
CA PHE A 311 -3.31 -3.88 7.07
C PHE A 311 -4.29 -2.74 7.33
N ALA A 312 -4.07 -1.56 6.73
CA ALA A 312 -5.00 -0.44 6.83
C ALA A 312 -6.37 -0.79 6.20
N LEU A 313 -6.41 -1.42 5.03
CA LEU A 313 -7.65 -1.87 4.39
C LEU A 313 -8.39 -2.93 5.22
N LEU A 314 -7.67 -3.90 5.80
CA LEU A 314 -8.29 -4.88 6.69
C LEU A 314 -8.87 -4.22 7.95
N PHE A 315 -8.12 -3.31 8.58
CA PHE A 315 -8.60 -2.57 9.75
C PHE A 315 -9.86 -1.77 9.42
N ILE A 316 -9.86 -1.01 8.32
CA ILE A 316 -11.03 -0.24 7.86
C ILE A 316 -12.21 -1.18 7.60
N THR A 317 -11.97 -2.32 6.95
CA THR A 317 -13.03 -3.27 6.61
C THR A 317 -13.69 -3.86 7.86
N LEU A 318 -12.90 -4.31 8.84
CA LEU A 318 -13.42 -4.87 10.09
C LEU A 318 -14.09 -3.80 10.96
N ALA A 319 -13.52 -2.59 11.04
CA ALA A 319 -14.11 -1.49 11.78
C ALA A 319 -15.48 -1.10 11.20
N ARG A 320 -15.57 -0.93 9.88
CA ARG A 320 -16.83 -0.60 9.20
C ARG A 320 -17.86 -1.72 9.32
N ALA A 321 -17.44 -2.99 9.20
CA ALA A 321 -18.31 -4.14 9.42
C ALA A 321 -18.85 -4.22 10.86
N ALA A 322 -18.10 -3.70 11.84
CA ALA A 322 -18.51 -3.57 13.23
C ALA A 322 -19.30 -2.27 13.54
N GLY A 323 -19.65 -1.48 12.52
CA GLY A 323 -20.41 -0.24 12.66
C GLY A 323 -19.59 0.97 13.13
N ILE A 324 -18.26 0.93 12.98
CA ILE A 324 -17.35 2.00 13.43
C ILE A 324 -16.82 2.75 12.22
N PRO A 325 -16.99 4.09 12.14
CA PRO A 325 -16.52 4.84 10.99
C PRO A 325 -14.99 4.80 10.91
N ALA A 326 -14.47 4.40 9.76
CA ALA A 326 -13.03 4.33 9.51
C ALA A 326 -12.70 4.81 8.09
N LYS A 327 -11.54 5.42 7.91
CA LYS A 327 -11.07 5.91 6.60
C LYS A 327 -9.58 5.71 6.40
N TRP A 328 -9.16 5.90 5.16
CA TRP A 328 -7.80 5.68 4.69
C TRP A 328 -6.96 6.95 4.78
N GLN A 329 -5.66 6.79 5.01
CA GLN A 329 -4.69 7.83 4.69
C GLN A 329 -3.40 7.21 4.16
N SER A 330 -2.76 7.89 3.21
CA SER A 330 -1.45 7.45 2.72
C SER A 330 -0.61 8.59 2.15
N GLY A 331 0.65 8.26 1.89
CA GLY A 331 1.64 9.16 1.32
C GLY A 331 3.02 8.57 1.52
N TRP A 332 3.87 9.17 2.35
CA TRP A 332 5.20 8.61 2.63
C TRP A 332 5.46 8.41 4.12
N TYR A 333 6.14 7.32 4.45
CA TYR A 333 7.01 7.28 5.62
C TYR A 333 8.29 8.05 5.30
N ILE A 334 8.52 9.16 6.00
CA ILE A 334 9.59 10.10 5.68
C ILE A 334 10.41 10.45 6.93
N THR A 335 11.72 10.30 6.81
CA THR A 335 12.70 10.56 7.87
C THR A 335 13.76 11.56 7.38
N PRO A 336 14.64 12.06 8.25
CA PRO A 336 15.74 12.91 7.80
C PRO A 336 16.71 12.26 6.80
N LYS A 337 16.66 10.93 6.60
CA LYS A 337 17.57 10.21 5.70
C LYS A 337 16.91 9.66 4.43
N PHE A 338 15.63 9.31 4.47
CA PHE A 338 14.95 8.67 3.35
C PHE A 338 13.43 8.83 3.43
N ALA A 339 12.77 8.60 2.30
CA ALA A 339 11.33 8.49 2.19
C ALA A 339 10.95 7.20 1.45
N SER A 340 9.85 6.59 1.84
CA SER A 340 9.24 5.43 1.16
C SER A 340 7.71 5.55 1.21
N PRO A 341 6.97 4.90 0.30
CA PRO A 341 5.52 4.73 0.44
C PRO A 341 5.13 4.20 1.82
N HIS A 342 4.02 4.69 2.35
CA HIS A 342 3.38 4.17 3.56
C HIS A 342 1.89 4.56 3.66
N ASP A 343 1.13 3.67 4.28
CA ASP A 343 -0.33 3.72 4.40
C ASP A 343 -0.76 3.43 5.84
N TRP A 344 -1.85 4.06 6.28
CA TRP A 344 -2.45 3.84 7.58
C TRP A 344 -3.96 4.12 7.53
N ALA A 345 -4.63 3.86 8.66
CA ALA A 345 -6.06 4.11 8.80
C ALA A 345 -6.33 5.23 9.81
N GLN A 346 -7.55 5.73 9.79
CA GLN A 346 -8.12 6.53 10.88
C GLN A 346 -9.44 5.90 11.30
N VAL A 347 -9.73 5.93 12.60
CA VAL A 347 -11.01 5.48 13.17
C VAL A 347 -11.67 6.60 13.94
N TYR A 348 -12.99 6.73 13.81
CA TYR A 348 -13.76 7.73 14.53
C TYR A 348 -14.41 7.14 15.77
N VAL A 349 -13.99 7.62 16.94
CA VAL A 349 -14.51 7.21 18.25
C VAL A 349 -14.53 8.43 19.17
N ASP A 350 -15.58 8.56 19.97
CA ASP A 350 -15.74 9.60 21.00
C ASP A 350 -15.49 11.04 20.50
N GLY A 351 -16.02 11.37 19.31
CA GLY A 351 -15.88 12.71 18.73
C GLY A 351 -14.53 12.99 18.05
N LYS A 352 -13.65 11.99 17.95
CA LYS A 352 -12.27 12.17 17.47
C LYS A 352 -11.90 11.17 16.39
N TRP A 353 -11.11 11.63 15.43
CA TRP A 353 -10.38 10.78 14.49
C TRP A 353 -9.05 10.35 15.14
N LEU A 354 -8.95 9.07 15.47
CA LEU A 354 -7.73 8.46 15.97
C LEU A 354 -6.91 7.91 14.78
N PRO A 355 -5.62 8.27 14.64
CA PRO A 355 -4.75 7.60 13.67
C PRO A 355 -4.46 6.17 14.13
N VAL A 356 -4.47 5.22 13.19
CA VAL A 356 -4.24 3.79 13.44
C VAL A 356 -3.24 3.25 12.43
N ASP A 357 -2.04 2.88 12.88
CA ASP A 357 -0.99 2.32 12.03
C ASP A 357 -0.64 0.89 12.48
N ALA A 358 -1.38 -0.09 11.94
CA ALA A 358 -1.20 -1.50 12.26
C ALA A 358 0.14 -2.08 11.75
N SER A 359 0.82 -1.41 10.81
CA SER A 359 2.14 -1.83 10.33
C SER A 359 3.25 -1.45 11.30
N PHE A 360 3.33 -0.16 11.67
CA PHE A 360 4.30 0.30 12.65
C PHE A 360 3.96 -0.19 14.06
N GLY A 361 2.68 -0.39 14.32
CA GLY A 361 2.13 -0.99 15.53
C GLY A 361 2.11 -2.52 15.56
N ASN A 362 2.60 -3.21 14.52
CA ASN A 362 2.61 -4.68 14.47
C ASN A 362 3.40 -5.24 15.66
N TYR A 363 2.71 -5.95 16.56
CA TYR A 363 3.26 -6.39 17.85
C TYR A 363 4.36 -7.43 17.63
N ARG A 364 4.12 -8.41 16.75
CA ARG A 364 5.08 -9.48 16.43
C ARG A 364 6.42 -8.93 15.94
N ARG A 365 6.38 -7.83 15.17
CA ARG A 365 7.57 -7.21 14.58
C ARG A 365 8.24 -6.19 15.48
N ASN A 366 7.45 -5.37 16.18
CA ASN A 366 7.94 -4.13 16.80
C ASN A 366 7.78 -4.08 18.32
N GLY A 367 7.06 -5.03 18.91
CA GLY A 367 6.81 -5.13 20.34
C GLY A 367 5.77 -4.15 20.88
N GLU A 368 5.45 -4.33 22.16
CA GLU A 368 4.37 -3.65 22.88
C GLU A 368 4.44 -2.12 22.80
N VAL A 369 5.62 -1.53 23.01
CA VAL A 369 5.78 -0.07 23.06
C VAL A 369 5.29 0.61 21.78
N ARG A 370 5.57 0.02 20.61
CA ARG A 370 5.04 0.56 19.35
C ARG A 370 3.57 0.23 19.16
N ASN A 371 3.17 -0.99 19.52
CA ASN A 371 1.79 -1.42 19.40
C ASN A 371 0.83 -0.51 20.18
N VAL A 372 1.14 -0.19 21.44
CA VAL A 372 0.31 0.72 22.24
C VAL A 372 0.34 2.14 21.67
N PHE A 373 1.49 2.61 21.16
CA PHE A 373 1.62 3.97 20.66
C PHE A 373 0.80 4.23 19.39
N TYR A 374 0.87 3.35 18.38
CA TYR A 374 0.26 3.59 17.06
C TYR A 374 -1.27 3.33 16.97
N PHE A 375 -1.95 3.17 18.11
CA PHE A 375 -3.40 3.26 18.21
C PHE A 375 -3.78 4.58 18.89
N GLY A 376 -4.08 5.60 18.07
CA GLY A 376 -4.48 6.93 18.52
C GLY A 376 -3.38 7.98 18.58
N ASN A 377 -2.11 7.62 18.36
CA ASN A 377 -0.99 8.55 18.29
C ASN A 377 -0.22 8.41 16.98
N MET A 378 0.48 9.48 16.59
CA MET A 378 1.29 9.50 15.38
C MET A 378 2.50 10.41 15.57
N ASP A 379 3.67 9.95 15.12
CA ASP A 379 4.88 10.76 15.03
C ASP A 379 4.88 11.65 13.77
N ALA A 380 5.87 12.53 13.66
CA ALA A 380 5.99 13.44 12.53
C ALA A 380 6.61 12.81 11.26
N PHE A 381 6.90 11.51 11.24
CA PHE A 381 7.57 10.87 10.10
C PHE A 381 6.58 10.49 8.99
N ARG A 382 5.70 11.42 8.60
CA ARG A 382 4.68 11.24 7.57
C ARG A 382 4.69 12.41 6.57
N MET A 383 4.45 12.09 5.31
CA MET A 383 3.95 13.03 4.30
C MET A 383 2.58 12.50 3.89
N ILE A 384 1.52 13.30 4.03
CA ILE A 384 0.14 12.87 3.74
C ILE A 384 -0.25 13.44 2.39
N ALA A 385 -0.56 12.57 1.42
CA ALA A 385 -1.00 12.99 0.09
C ALA A 385 -2.45 12.58 -0.20
N ASN A 386 -2.92 11.50 0.43
CA ASN A 386 -4.21 10.88 0.15
C ASN A 386 -5.02 10.71 1.44
N ASP A 387 -6.30 11.08 1.43
CA ASP A 387 -7.29 10.85 2.49
C ASP A 387 -8.36 9.82 2.11
N ASP A 388 -8.28 9.27 0.89
CA ASP A 388 -9.10 8.15 0.43
C ASP A 388 -8.36 7.35 -0.64
N PHE A 389 -8.73 6.08 -0.77
CA PHE A 389 -8.22 5.16 -1.78
C PHE A 389 -9.25 5.01 -2.91
N GLN A 390 -8.86 4.53 -4.09
CA GLN A 390 -9.78 4.29 -5.21
C GLN A 390 -10.62 5.50 -5.65
N VAL A 391 -10.05 6.70 -5.58
CA VAL A 391 -10.67 7.96 -6.07
C VAL A 391 -9.91 8.51 -7.28
N ASP A 392 -10.61 9.14 -8.21
CA ASP A 392 -9.98 9.71 -9.41
C ASP A 392 -9.05 10.89 -9.07
N PHE A 393 -8.07 11.11 -9.93
CA PHE A 393 -7.19 12.28 -9.86
C PHE A 393 -7.81 13.49 -10.52
N ILE A 394 -7.25 14.67 -10.26
CA ILE A 394 -7.60 15.88 -10.98
C ILE A 394 -6.39 16.33 -11.80
N PRO A 395 -6.46 16.38 -13.15
CA PRO A 395 -7.54 15.83 -14.00
C PRO A 395 -7.53 14.29 -14.03
N ASP A 396 -8.66 13.69 -14.43
CA ASP A 396 -8.84 12.23 -14.44
C ASP A 396 -7.84 11.51 -15.37
N LYS A 397 -7.44 10.31 -14.95
CA LYS A 397 -6.73 9.35 -15.80
C LYS A 397 -7.69 8.65 -16.76
N LYS A 398 -7.23 8.40 -17.98
CA LYS A 398 -8.00 7.68 -19.01
C LYS A 398 -7.84 6.17 -18.89
N TYR A 399 -6.67 5.70 -18.47
CA TYR A 399 -6.34 4.28 -18.41
C TYR A 399 -6.27 3.77 -16.97
N TRP A 400 -6.37 2.46 -16.79
CA TRP A 400 -6.17 1.84 -15.47
C TRP A 400 -4.83 2.20 -14.89
N ARG A 401 -4.83 2.55 -13.62
CA ARG A 401 -3.64 2.93 -12.87
C ARG A 401 -2.68 1.74 -12.71
N SER A 402 -1.42 2.08 -12.48
CA SER A 402 -0.41 1.11 -12.04
C SER A 402 -0.76 0.62 -10.64
N ASP A 403 -1.08 1.57 -9.76
CA ASP A 403 -1.69 1.33 -8.45
C ASP A 403 -3.13 1.88 -8.43
N PRO A 404 -4.16 1.01 -8.46
CA PRO A 404 -5.55 1.43 -8.44
C PRO A 404 -6.05 1.82 -7.04
N VAL A 405 -5.26 1.58 -6.00
CA VAL A 405 -5.67 1.92 -4.62
C VAL A 405 -5.27 3.35 -4.32
N ASP A 406 -4.01 3.73 -4.52
CA ASP A 406 -3.56 5.08 -4.20
C ASP A 406 -2.36 5.58 -5.01
N ASN A 407 -1.81 6.75 -4.67
CA ASN A 407 -0.68 7.35 -5.37
C ASN A 407 0.42 7.78 -4.42
N GLN A 408 1.50 7.01 -4.39
CA GLN A 408 2.67 7.30 -3.54
C GLN A 408 3.97 7.38 -4.35
N ARG A 409 3.99 6.79 -5.55
CA ARG A 409 5.17 6.72 -6.44
C ARG A 409 4.98 7.48 -7.76
N GLY A 410 3.82 8.10 -7.96
CA GLY A 410 3.48 8.77 -9.21
C GLY A 410 2.84 7.83 -10.22
N GLU A 411 2.06 8.42 -11.12
CA GLU A 411 1.29 7.73 -12.15
C GLU A 411 1.55 8.37 -13.53
N VAL A 412 1.61 7.55 -14.58
CA VAL A 412 1.97 8.00 -15.94
C VAL A 412 1.04 7.36 -16.97
N GLU A 413 0.53 8.16 -17.90
CA GLU A 413 -0.10 7.64 -19.12
C GLU A 413 0.35 8.44 -20.35
N ASN A 414 0.18 7.85 -21.53
CA ASN A 414 0.24 8.59 -22.79
C ASN A 414 -1.14 8.56 -23.46
N GLU A 415 -1.25 9.08 -24.67
CA GLU A 415 -2.53 9.12 -25.40
C GLU A 415 -3.15 7.75 -25.66
N ARG A 416 -2.36 6.66 -25.62
CA ARG A 416 -2.78 5.31 -26.04
C ARG A 416 -2.93 4.31 -24.90
N ARG A 417 -2.24 4.49 -23.77
CA ARG A 417 -2.26 3.55 -22.64
C ARG A 417 -1.62 4.11 -21.36
N ASN A 418 -1.83 3.39 -20.26
CA ASN A 418 -1.05 3.52 -19.04
C ASN A 418 0.41 3.08 -19.24
N LEU A 419 1.34 3.66 -18.48
CA LEU A 419 2.69 3.14 -18.28
C LEU A 419 2.79 2.57 -16.86
N TYR A 420 3.36 1.38 -16.72
CA TYR A 420 3.52 0.71 -15.42
C TYR A 420 4.90 0.96 -14.79
N PHE A 421 5.07 0.54 -13.53
CA PHE A 421 6.29 0.78 -12.75
C PHE A 421 7.58 0.18 -13.36
N ASP A 422 7.49 -0.74 -14.32
CA ASP A 422 8.64 -1.22 -15.08
C ASP A 422 9.03 -0.30 -16.26
N GLU A 423 8.23 0.72 -16.57
CA GLU A 423 8.41 1.63 -17.71
C GLU A 423 8.86 3.05 -17.30
N PHE A 424 8.89 3.33 -16.01
CA PHE A 424 9.43 4.56 -15.42
C PHE A 424 10.07 4.28 -14.07
N GLU A 425 10.90 5.21 -13.62
CA GLU A 425 11.55 5.14 -12.31
C GLU A 425 11.15 6.35 -11.49
N SER A 426 10.84 6.12 -10.22
CA SER A 426 10.51 7.17 -9.26
C SER A 426 11.51 7.15 -8.11
N HIS A 427 11.99 8.34 -7.75
CA HIS A 427 12.94 8.55 -6.66
C HIS A 427 12.40 9.59 -5.68
N LEU A 428 12.04 9.12 -4.49
CA LEU A 428 11.63 9.95 -3.37
C LEU A 428 12.90 10.44 -2.64
N TYR A 429 12.92 11.71 -2.23
CA TYR A 429 14.07 12.26 -1.52
C TYR A 429 13.65 13.24 -0.43
N VAL A 430 14.52 13.39 0.56
CA VAL A 430 14.38 14.34 1.66
C VAL A 430 15.58 15.27 1.64
N LYS A 431 15.31 16.57 1.59
CA LYS A 431 16.34 17.61 1.54
C LYS A 431 16.56 18.24 2.92
N GLU A 432 15.50 18.41 3.68
CA GLU A 432 15.56 18.94 5.04
C GLU A 432 14.47 18.33 5.92
N PHE A 433 14.80 18.06 7.18
CA PHE A 433 13.84 17.63 8.20
C PHE A 433 14.27 18.26 9.54
N LYS A 434 13.74 19.45 9.85
CA LYS A 434 14.17 20.26 11.00
C LYS A 434 13.02 20.50 11.97
N ARG A 435 13.28 20.35 13.27
CA ARG A 435 12.35 20.76 14.32
C ARG A 435 12.22 22.30 14.31
N ILE A 436 10.99 22.79 14.55
CA ILE A 436 10.69 24.22 14.68
C ILE A 436 10.01 24.56 16.01
#